data_AF-A0A9D1L7Z9-F1
#
_entry.id   AF-A0A9D1L7Z9-F1
#
_cell.length_a   1.000
_cell.length_b   1.000
_cell.length_c   1.000
_cell.angle_alpha   90.00
_cell.angle_beta   90.00
_cell.angle_gamma   90.00
#
_symmetry.space_group_name_H-M   'P 1'
#
loop_
_entity.id
_entity.type
_entity.pdbx_description
1 polymer ?
#
loop_
_entity_poly.entity_id
_entity_poly.type
_entity_poly.pdbx_seq_one_letter_code
_entity_poly.pdbx_strand_id
1 'polypeptide(L)'
;MGAFKGAGEFFKQPLWKVAESMNYSEDNIIVLKGDIDQLEKKFPDTYDNLISCVHHADRRKPIEYGQDLVASWLIEDHFLSVLSSDKYDLYLGGADRNRRILPDVKTSATSDFLVVKGDRHRKLELMNDYTGFWARSGKLHLRDAKYTQLQKDKALFIAISTTTGEFAIYDFRNEIPAKYIQSHKFYGYKPAYELDITRSMLKPISKENMAAAILELMEK
;
A
#
# COMPACT_ATOMS: atom_id res chain seq x y z
N MET A 1 -12.03 -3.36 6.94
CA MET A 1 -11.46 -4.60 6.43
C MET A 1 -9.95 -4.41 6.36
N GLY A 2 -9.17 -5.31 6.95
CA GLY A 2 -7.70 -5.23 6.95
C GLY A 2 -7.08 -5.70 5.63
N ALA A 3 -5.79 -5.44 5.47
CA ALA A 3 -5.02 -5.83 4.29
C ALA A 3 -4.94 -7.35 4.13
N PHE A 4 -4.88 -8.12 5.22
CA PHE A 4 -4.83 -9.58 5.15
C PHE A 4 -6.07 -10.17 4.48
N LYS A 5 -7.26 -9.74 4.92
CA LYS A 5 -8.52 -10.18 4.30
C LYS A 5 -8.64 -9.69 2.86
N GLY A 6 -8.36 -8.40 2.63
CA GLY A 6 -8.48 -7.80 1.31
C GLY A 6 -7.53 -8.40 0.27
N ALA A 7 -6.27 -8.62 0.63
CA ALA A 7 -5.30 -9.30 -0.22
C ALA A 7 -5.69 -10.76 -0.47
N GLY A 8 -6.20 -11.47 0.54
CA GLY A 8 -6.69 -12.85 0.37
C GLY A 8 -7.83 -12.95 -0.66
N GLU A 9 -8.78 -12.00 -0.62
CA GLU A 9 -9.86 -11.90 -1.60
C GLU A 9 -9.34 -11.55 -3.00
N PHE A 10 -8.34 -10.67 -3.10
CA PHE A 10 -7.70 -10.28 -4.36
C PHE A 10 -6.97 -11.45 -5.03
N PHE A 11 -6.07 -12.13 -4.30
CA PHE A 11 -5.28 -13.24 -4.84
C PHE A 11 -6.07 -14.54 -4.98
N LYS A 12 -7.24 -14.66 -4.33
CA LYS A 12 -8.11 -15.86 -4.34
C LYS A 12 -7.40 -17.14 -3.91
N GLN A 13 -6.35 -17.01 -3.09
CA GLN A 13 -5.60 -18.13 -2.53
C GLN A 13 -5.01 -17.76 -1.16
N PRO A 14 -4.59 -18.74 -0.35
CA PRO A 14 -3.95 -18.46 0.93
C PRO A 14 -2.68 -17.61 0.75
N LEU A 15 -2.58 -16.51 1.50
CA LEU A 15 -1.50 -15.54 1.30
C LEU A 15 -0.10 -16.11 1.55
N TRP A 16 0.05 -17.10 2.42
CA TRP A 16 1.32 -17.78 2.63
C TRP A 16 1.82 -18.51 1.36
N LYS A 17 0.92 -18.99 0.49
CA LYS A 17 1.29 -19.56 -0.82
C LYS A 17 1.75 -18.48 -1.81
N VAL A 18 1.09 -17.32 -1.76
CA VAL A 18 1.52 -16.15 -2.56
C VAL A 18 2.94 -15.76 -2.13
N ALA A 19 3.16 -15.64 -0.83
CA ALA A 19 4.47 -15.31 -0.24
C ALA A 19 5.56 -16.32 -0.64
N GLU A 20 5.27 -17.62 -0.59
CA GLU A 20 6.18 -18.67 -1.09
C GLU A 20 6.54 -18.45 -2.57
N SER A 21 5.55 -18.18 -3.42
CA SER A 21 5.80 -17.92 -4.85
C SER A 21 6.59 -16.64 -5.13
N MET A 22 6.56 -15.69 -4.20
CA MET A 22 7.29 -14.43 -4.26
C MET A 22 8.62 -14.47 -3.49
N ASN A 23 9.05 -15.66 -3.04
CA ASN A 23 10.30 -15.89 -2.29
C ASN A 23 10.41 -15.08 -0.99
N TYR A 24 9.30 -14.90 -0.28
CA TYR A 24 9.33 -14.31 1.06
C TYR A 24 10.02 -15.26 2.05
N SER A 25 10.62 -14.67 3.09
CA SER A 25 11.27 -15.40 4.17
C SER A 25 10.30 -16.28 4.97
N GLU A 26 10.82 -17.34 5.59
CA GLU A 26 10.02 -18.32 6.34
C GLU A 26 9.25 -17.69 7.51
N ASP A 27 9.84 -16.70 8.20
CA ASP A 27 9.17 -15.98 9.29
C ASP A 27 7.91 -15.24 8.80
N ASN A 28 7.98 -14.55 7.66
CA ASN A 28 6.83 -13.91 7.02
C ASN A 28 5.75 -14.92 6.62
N ILE A 29 6.16 -16.09 6.12
CA ILE A 29 5.23 -17.19 5.78
C ILE A 29 4.51 -17.70 7.03
N ILE A 30 5.22 -17.85 8.16
CA ILE A 30 4.64 -18.27 9.45
C ILE A 30 3.67 -17.22 9.98
N VAL A 31 4.03 -15.93 9.90
CA VAL A 31 3.13 -14.82 10.26
C VAL A 31 1.82 -14.90 9.47
N LEU A 32 1.89 -15.10 8.15
CA LEU A 32 0.70 -15.24 7.31
C LEU A 32 -0.15 -16.48 7.62
N LYS A 33 0.47 -17.57 8.10
CA LYS A 33 -0.24 -18.76 8.60
C LYS A 33 -0.93 -18.52 9.94
N GLY A 34 -0.52 -17.49 10.68
CA GLY A 34 -1.06 -17.16 12.00
C GLY A 34 -0.48 -18.05 13.12
N ASP A 35 0.64 -18.73 12.88
CA ASP A 35 1.24 -19.68 13.82
C ASP A 35 2.24 -18.96 14.74
N ILE A 36 1.70 -18.31 15.77
CA ILE A 36 2.49 -17.50 16.72
C ILE A 36 3.47 -18.34 17.54
N ASP A 37 3.09 -19.57 17.91
CA ASP A 37 3.93 -20.48 18.71
C ASP A 37 5.15 -20.92 17.89
N GLN A 38 4.95 -21.23 16.60
CA GLN A 38 6.06 -21.54 15.71
C GLN A 38 6.94 -20.33 15.44
N LEU A 39 6.36 -19.12 15.36
CA LEU A 39 7.11 -17.88 15.20
C LEU A 39 8.04 -17.63 16.40
N GLU A 40 7.52 -17.73 17.63
CA GLU A 40 8.30 -17.57 18.87
C GLU A 40 9.45 -18.59 18.93
N LYS A 41 9.17 -19.84 18.56
CA LYS A 41 10.16 -20.92 18.62
C LYS A 41 11.28 -20.80 17.57
N LYS A 42 10.96 -20.42 16.34
CA LYS A 42 11.93 -20.43 15.21
C LYS A 42 12.55 -19.06 14.94
N PHE A 43 11.80 -17.99 15.19
CA PHE A 43 12.17 -16.62 14.85
C PHE A 43 11.86 -15.66 16.03
N PRO A 44 12.52 -15.84 17.19
CA PRO A 44 12.23 -15.09 18.41
C PRO A 44 12.38 -13.58 18.20
N ASP A 45 13.36 -13.11 17.42
CA ASP A 45 13.52 -11.69 17.12
C ASP A 45 12.30 -11.11 16.38
N THR A 46 11.77 -11.83 15.39
CA THR A 46 10.56 -11.42 14.65
C THR A 46 9.33 -11.43 15.56
N TYR A 47 9.23 -12.42 16.45
CA TYR A 47 8.20 -12.48 17.48
C TYR A 47 8.28 -11.29 18.44
N ASP A 48 9.44 -11.01 19.02
CA ASP A 48 9.64 -9.89 19.96
C ASP A 48 9.34 -8.54 19.30
N ASN A 49 9.74 -8.36 18.03
CA ASN A 49 9.38 -7.18 17.25
C ASN A 49 7.87 -7.06 17.04
N LEU A 50 7.18 -8.18 16.79
CA LEU A 50 5.74 -8.20 16.61
C LEU A 50 4.98 -7.88 17.90
N ILE A 51 5.43 -8.43 19.03
CA ILE A 51 4.84 -8.18 20.35
C ILE A 51 5.11 -6.74 20.81
N SER A 52 6.30 -6.19 20.55
CA SER A 52 6.61 -4.80 20.90
C SER A 52 5.77 -3.77 20.11
N CYS A 53 5.20 -4.15 18.96
CA CYS A 53 4.30 -3.29 18.18
C CYS A 53 2.87 -3.17 18.77
N VAL A 54 2.55 -3.78 19.91
CA VAL A 54 1.20 -3.79 20.52
C VAL A 54 0.61 -2.40 20.73
N HIS A 55 1.43 -1.37 21.01
CA HIS A 55 0.95 0.00 21.17
C HIS A 55 0.33 0.61 19.89
N HIS A 56 0.60 0.01 18.72
CA HIS A 56 0.07 0.42 17.42
C HIS A 56 -0.99 -0.53 16.86
N ALA A 57 -1.29 -1.64 17.53
CA ALA A 57 -2.20 -2.68 17.06
C ALA A 57 -3.70 -2.30 17.16
N ASP A 58 -4.03 -1.13 17.72
CA ASP A 58 -5.40 -0.76 18.13
C ASP A 58 -6.04 -1.87 19.00
N ARG A 59 -7.05 -2.58 18.49
CA ARG A 59 -7.73 -3.73 19.14
C ARG A 59 -7.25 -5.10 18.63
N ARG A 60 -6.36 -5.14 17.64
CA ARG A 60 -5.90 -6.38 16.99
C ARG A 60 -4.91 -7.12 17.89
N LYS A 61 -4.90 -8.45 17.80
CA LYS A 61 -3.83 -9.27 18.38
C LYS A 61 -2.54 -9.04 17.58
N PRO A 62 -1.36 -9.21 18.20
CA PRO A 62 -0.07 -9.05 17.51
C PRO A 62 0.01 -9.82 16.20
N ILE A 63 -0.45 -11.07 16.18
CA ILE A 63 -0.45 -11.90 14.97
C ILE A 63 -1.33 -11.35 13.85
N GLU A 64 -2.48 -10.76 14.18
CA GLU A 64 -3.39 -10.15 13.19
C GLU A 64 -2.79 -8.87 12.60
N TYR A 65 -2.08 -8.08 13.43
CA TYR A 65 -1.31 -6.93 12.96
C TYR A 65 -0.18 -7.36 12.01
N GLY A 66 0.58 -8.41 12.37
CA GLY A 66 1.63 -8.97 11.53
C GLY A 66 1.09 -9.48 10.19
N GLN A 67 -0.06 -10.16 10.23
CA GLN A 67 -0.75 -10.61 9.02
C GLN A 67 -1.15 -9.44 8.10
N ASP A 68 -1.71 -8.36 8.65
CA ASP A 68 -2.03 -7.16 7.86
C ASP A 68 -0.78 -6.52 7.27
N LEU A 69 0.32 -6.44 8.02
CA LEU A 69 1.59 -5.85 7.58
C LEU A 69 2.24 -6.66 6.44
N VAL A 70 2.39 -7.98 6.62
CA VAL A 70 2.97 -8.83 5.58
C VAL A 70 2.06 -8.89 4.34
N ALA A 71 0.74 -8.84 4.53
CA ALA A 71 -0.20 -8.79 3.42
C ALA A 71 -0.13 -7.49 2.61
N SER A 72 0.14 -6.33 3.24
CA SER A 72 0.35 -5.08 2.49
C SER A 72 1.61 -5.15 1.65
N TRP A 73 2.70 -5.76 2.16
CA TRP A 73 3.92 -5.99 1.39
C TRP A 73 3.70 -6.88 0.16
N LEU A 74 2.92 -7.97 0.29
CA LEU A 74 2.60 -8.83 -0.86
C LEU A 74 1.88 -8.07 -1.96
N ILE A 75 0.94 -7.19 -1.59
CA ILE A 75 0.21 -6.36 -2.55
C ILE A 75 1.13 -5.33 -3.19
N GLU A 76 1.98 -4.67 -2.41
CA GLU A 76 2.99 -3.73 -2.92
C GLU A 76 3.94 -4.40 -3.92
N ASP A 77 4.49 -5.57 -3.59
CA ASP A 77 5.42 -6.29 -4.46
C ASP A 77 4.72 -6.83 -5.71
N HIS A 78 3.45 -7.24 -5.59
CA HIS A 78 2.65 -7.60 -6.76
C HIS A 78 2.50 -6.41 -7.69
N PHE A 79 2.10 -5.24 -7.16
CA PHE A 79 1.94 -4.05 -7.99
C PHE A 79 3.27 -3.47 -8.45
N LEU A 80 4.37 -3.64 -7.73
CA LEU A 80 5.72 -3.32 -8.23
C LEU A 80 5.99 -4.10 -9.53
N SER A 81 5.66 -5.39 -9.56
CA SER A 81 5.81 -6.21 -10.77
C SER A 81 4.92 -5.73 -11.92
N VAL A 82 3.66 -5.40 -11.64
CA VAL A 82 2.71 -4.89 -12.64
C VAL A 82 3.11 -3.50 -13.14
N LEU A 83 3.66 -2.66 -12.26
CA LEU A 83 4.15 -1.31 -12.55
C LEU A 83 5.52 -1.31 -13.22
N SER A 84 6.24 -2.43 -13.26
CA SER A 84 7.57 -2.50 -13.86
C SER A 84 7.49 -2.31 -15.38
N SER A 85 8.41 -1.54 -15.94
CA SER A 85 8.45 -1.21 -17.36
C SER A 85 9.90 -1.16 -17.84
N ASP A 86 10.14 -1.42 -19.12
CA ASP A 86 11.44 -1.21 -19.77
C ASP A 86 11.69 0.27 -20.12
N LYS A 87 10.69 1.14 -19.92
CA LYS A 87 10.73 2.56 -20.27
C LYS A 87 11.04 3.50 -19.09
N TYR A 88 11.12 2.97 -17.88
CA TYR A 88 11.51 3.69 -16.67
C TYR A 88 11.98 2.70 -15.60
N ASP A 89 12.83 3.16 -14.69
CA ASP A 89 13.21 2.40 -13.51
C ASP A 89 12.23 2.68 -12.36
N LEU A 90 11.95 1.65 -11.57
CA LEU A 90 11.07 1.72 -10.41
C LEU A 90 11.79 1.12 -9.20
N TYR A 91 11.97 1.93 -8.16
CA TYR A 91 12.66 1.53 -6.94
C TYR A 91 11.70 1.56 -5.75
N LEU A 92 11.77 0.56 -4.87
CA LEU A 92 11.07 0.59 -3.57
C LEU A 92 11.65 1.69 -2.67
N GLY A 93 10.77 2.49 -2.07
CA GLY A 93 11.09 3.48 -1.05
C GLY A 93 10.83 2.96 0.37
N GLY A 94 11.45 3.62 1.37
CA GLY A 94 11.11 3.46 2.79
C GLY A 94 11.84 2.37 3.59
N ALA A 95 11.49 2.29 4.88
CA ALA A 95 12.05 1.37 5.87
C ALA A 95 11.72 -0.11 5.61
N ASP A 96 10.65 -0.37 4.84
CA ASP A 96 10.13 -1.71 4.54
C ASP A 96 10.83 -2.39 3.37
N ARG A 97 11.88 -1.77 2.81
CA ARG A 97 12.67 -2.32 1.69
C ARG A 97 13.18 -3.75 1.93
N ASN A 98 13.43 -4.12 3.19
CA ASN A 98 13.95 -5.44 3.53
C ASN A 98 12.84 -6.44 3.94
N ARG A 99 11.57 -6.03 3.92
CA ARG A 99 10.40 -6.85 4.32
C ARG A 99 10.60 -7.53 5.69
N ARG A 100 11.13 -6.77 6.64
CA ARG A 100 11.40 -7.18 8.02
C ARG A 100 10.47 -6.47 8.98
N ILE A 101 9.93 -7.20 9.95
CA ILE A 101 9.18 -6.61 11.05
C ILE A 101 10.19 -5.95 11.98
N LEU A 102 10.17 -4.62 12.07
CA LEU A 102 11.08 -3.83 12.88
C LEU A 102 10.47 -3.49 14.25
N PRO A 103 11.29 -3.37 15.32
CA PRO A 103 10.82 -2.89 16.61
C PRO A 103 10.48 -1.40 16.54
N ASP A 104 9.48 -0.99 17.32
CA ASP A 104 9.04 0.39 17.54
C ASP A 104 9.01 1.24 16.26
N VAL A 105 8.01 0.93 15.44
CA VAL A 105 7.54 1.56 14.20
C VAL A 105 8.28 2.87 13.82
N LYS A 106 9.45 2.72 13.20
CA LYS A 106 9.92 3.69 12.21
C LYS A 106 9.11 3.50 10.93
N THR A 107 7.79 3.73 10.97
CA THR A 107 7.03 3.97 9.72
C THR A 107 7.60 5.24 9.13
N SER A 108 8.54 5.10 8.21
CA SER A 108 9.02 6.24 7.46
C SER A 108 7.84 6.71 6.59
N ALA A 109 7.48 7.98 6.72
CA ALA A 109 6.49 8.66 5.87
C ALA A 109 7.07 8.92 4.46
N THR A 110 7.65 7.87 3.88
CA THR A 110 8.32 7.85 2.59
C THR A 110 7.39 7.21 1.59
N SER A 111 7.26 7.82 0.41
CA SER A 111 6.51 7.24 -0.69
C SER A 111 7.02 5.83 -1.03
N ASP A 112 6.07 4.97 -1.39
CA ASP A 112 6.30 3.53 -1.59
C ASP A 112 7.28 3.24 -2.73
N PHE A 113 7.33 4.12 -3.73
CA PHE A 113 8.19 3.97 -4.90
C PHE A 113 8.85 5.27 -5.36
N LEU A 114 9.97 5.13 -6.07
CA LEU A 114 10.62 6.17 -6.86
C LEU A 114 10.65 5.74 -8.33
N VAL A 115 10.01 6.53 -9.20
CA VAL A 115 10.01 6.37 -10.66
C VAL A 115 11.12 7.23 -11.26
N VAL A 116 11.97 6.64 -12.09
CA VAL A 116 13.08 7.33 -12.76
C VAL A 116 13.01 7.13 -14.28
N LYS A 117 13.03 8.23 -15.03
CA LYS A 117 13.06 8.22 -16.50
C LYS A 117 14.01 9.30 -17.00
N GLY A 118 15.22 8.90 -17.41
CA GLY A 118 16.31 9.84 -17.67
C GLY A 118 16.60 10.67 -16.41
N ASP A 119 16.68 12.00 -16.56
CA ASP A 119 16.94 12.92 -15.44
C ASP A 119 15.68 13.25 -14.59
N ARG A 120 14.53 12.67 -14.94
CA ARG A 120 13.26 12.94 -14.23
C ARG A 120 13.05 11.89 -13.14
N HIS A 121 12.81 12.37 -11.93
CA HIS A 121 12.53 11.55 -10.76
C HIS A 121 11.19 11.95 -10.16
N ARG A 122 10.32 10.97 -9.87
CA ARG A 122 9.04 11.20 -9.21
C ARG A 122 8.80 10.17 -8.12
N LYS A 123 8.45 10.64 -6.92
CA LYS A 123 7.91 9.78 -5.88
C LYS A 123 6.52 9.29 -6.31
N LEU A 124 6.22 8.03 -6.05
CA LEU A 124 4.95 7.40 -6.31
C LEU A 124 4.48 6.70 -5.03
N GLU A 125 3.25 6.99 -4.62
CA GLU A 125 2.61 6.36 -3.47
C GLU A 125 1.39 5.56 -3.91
N LEU A 126 1.16 4.42 -3.28
CA LEU A 126 0.12 3.46 -3.61
C LEU A 126 -0.87 3.32 -2.45
N MET A 127 -2.14 3.20 -2.80
CA MET A 127 -3.18 2.85 -1.84
C MET A 127 -4.16 1.88 -2.48
N ASN A 128 -4.60 0.91 -1.70
CA ASN A 128 -5.57 -0.10 -2.11
C ASN A 128 -6.93 0.16 -1.47
N ASP A 129 -7.98 0.05 -2.26
CA ASP A 129 -9.35 -0.15 -1.77
C ASP A 129 -9.70 -1.63 -1.85
N TYR A 130 -9.73 -2.25 -0.69
CA TYR A 130 -10.20 -3.62 -0.51
C TYR A 130 -11.72 -3.71 -0.40
N THR A 131 -12.41 -2.59 -0.10
CA THR A 131 -13.83 -2.61 0.29
C THR A 131 -14.79 -2.27 -0.86
N GLY A 132 -14.27 -1.84 -2.01
CA GLY A 132 -15.06 -1.28 -3.11
C GLY A 132 -15.73 0.05 -2.76
N PHE A 133 -15.25 0.74 -1.72
CA PHE A 133 -15.75 2.06 -1.32
C PHE A 133 -15.64 3.06 -2.47
N TRP A 134 -14.53 3.08 -3.20
CA TRP A 134 -14.30 4.03 -4.28
C TRP A 134 -15.27 3.85 -5.43
N ALA A 135 -15.43 2.61 -5.89
CA ALA A 135 -16.35 2.28 -6.98
C ALA A 135 -17.82 2.60 -6.64
N ARG A 136 -18.22 2.43 -5.37
CA ARG A 136 -19.60 2.71 -4.92
C ARG A 136 -19.87 4.18 -4.65
N SER A 137 -18.91 4.90 -4.09
CA SER A 137 -19.11 6.29 -3.64
C SER A 137 -18.64 7.33 -4.65
N GLY A 138 -17.72 6.96 -5.55
CA GLY A 138 -16.98 7.91 -6.38
C GLY A 138 -16.03 8.80 -5.58
N LYS A 139 -15.73 8.43 -4.32
CA LYS A 139 -14.92 9.19 -3.37
C LYS A 139 -13.73 8.38 -2.89
N LEU A 140 -12.60 9.06 -2.70
CA LEU A 140 -11.39 8.53 -2.10
C LEU A 140 -11.01 9.39 -0.91
N HIS A 141 -10.75 8.79 0.25
CA HIS A 141 -10.32 9.52 1.43
C HIS A 141 -8.84 9.27 1.68
N LEU A 142 -8.09 10.34 1.93
CA LEU A 142 -6.70 10.32 2.36
C LEU A 142 -6.61 10.87 3.78
N ARG A 143 -5.81 10.23 4.64
CA ARG A 143 -5.48 10.81 5.94
C ARG A 143 -4.72 12.12 5.74
N ASP A 144 -4.97 13.11 6.59
CA ASP A 144 -4.36 14.46 6.51
C ASP A 144 -2.84 14.42 6.25
N ALA A 145 -2.09 13.65 7.06
CA ALA A 145 -0.65 13.51 6.90
C ALA A 145 -0.23 12.97 5.51
N LYS A 146 -0.99 12.02 4.94
CA LYS A 146 -0.71 11.45 3.61
C LYS A 146 -0.99 12.47 2.51
N TYR A 147 -2.14 13.15 2.55
CA TYR A 147 -2.48 14.18 1.59
C TYR A 147 -1.46 15.33 1.57
N THR A 148 -1.12 15.84 2.76
CA THR A 148 -0.12 16.92 2.92
C THR A 148 1.27 16.50 2.41
N GLN A 149 1.67 15.25 2.66
CA GLN A 149 2.96 14.72 2.17
C GLN A 149 2.96 14.61 0.63
N LEU A 150 1.87 14.12 0.02
CA LEU A 150 1.73 14.03 -1.43
C LEU A 150 1.83 15.41 -2.11
N GLN A 151 1.18 16.43 -1.54
CA GLN A 151 1.28 17.81 -2.01
C GLN A 151 2.71 18.36 -1.88
N LYS A 152 3.33 18.20 -0.71
CA LYS A 152 4.69 18.68 -0.43
C LYS A 152 5.70 18.07 -1.41
N ASP A 153 5.59 16.76 -1.64
CA ASP A 153 6.50 16.02 -2.51
C ASP A 153 6.18 16.16 -3.99
N LYS A 154 5.03 16.76 -4.35
CA LYS A 154 4.49 16.78 -5.72
C LYS A 154 4.48 15.37 -6.33
N ALA A 155 4.09 14.39 -5.53
CA ALA A 155 4.20 12.98 -5.84
C ALA A 155 3.13 12.54 -6.87
N LEU A 156 3.34 11.36 -7.44
CA LEU A 156 2.27 10.60 -8.06
C LEU A 156 1.56 9.78 -6.98
N PHE A 157 0.24 9.64 -7.09
CA PHE A 157 -0.54 8.81 -6.19
C PHE A 157 -1.39 7.84 -7.01
N ILE A 158 -1.19 6.54 -6.82
CA ILE A 158 -1.96 5.49 -7.49
C ILE A 158 -2.96 4.86 -6.53
N ALA A 159 -4.22 4.93 -6.94
CA ALA A 159 -5.36 4.37 -6.24
C ALA A 159 -5.77 3.09 -6.94
N ILE A 160 -5.61 1.94 -6.29
CA ILE A 160 -5.97 0.62 -6.81
C ILE A 160 -7.24 0.07 -6.16
N SER A 161 -8.28 -0.18 -6.95
CA SER A 161 -9.46 -0.91 -6.51
C SER A 161 -9.29 -2.40 -6.76
N THR A 162 -8.91 -3.13 -5.73
CA THR A 162 -8.73 -4.60 -5.81
C THR A 162 -10.06 -5.33 -6.05
N THR A 163 -11.19 -4.72 -5.69
CA THR A 163 -12.53 -5.31 -5.89
C THR A 163 -13.03 -5.22 -7.32
N THR A 164 -12.63 -4.19 -8.07
CA THR A 164 -13.05 -4.02 -9.47
C THR A 164 -11.96 -4.32 -10.48
N GLY A 165 -10.70 -4.47 -10.03
CA GLY A 165 -9.57 -4.69 -10.93
C GLY A 165 -9.21 -3.42 -11.71
N GLU A 166 -9.45 -2.25 -11.11
CA GLU A 166 -9.23 -0.94 -11.75
C GLU A 166 -8.28 -0.07 -10.93
N PHE A 167 -7.67 0.91 -11.56
CA PHE A 167 -6.83 1.91 -10.90
C PHE A 167 -7.10 3.32 -11.41
N ALA A 168 -6.77 4.32 -10.61
CA ALA A 168 -6.66 5.72 -10.99
C ALA A 168 -5.29 6.27 -10.55
N ILE A 169 -4.79 7.30 -11.24
CA ILE A 169 -3.54 7.97 -10.88
C ILE A 169 -3.74 9.48 -10.79
N TYR A 170 -3.18 10.09 -9.76
CA TYR A 170 -3.23 11.52 -9.49
C TYR A 170 -1.82 12.11 -9.58
N ASP A 171 -1.74 13.32 -10.12
CA ASP A 171 -0.49 14.08 -10.23
C ASP A 171 -0.54 15.29 -9.29
N PHE A 172 0.07 15.17 -8.10
CA PHE A 172 0.10 16.21 -7.08
C PHE A 172 1.06 17.38 -7.41
N ARG A 173 1.60 17.46 -8.63
CA ARG A 173 2.17 18.74 -9.12
C ARG A 173 1.08 19.80 -9.28
N ASN A 174 -0.13 19.37 -9.61
CA ASN A 174 -1.29 20.22 -9.71
C ASN A 174 -2.08 20.18 -8.41
N GLU A 175 -2.84 21.25 -8.14
CA GLU A 175 -3.80 21.23 -7.06
C GLU A 175 -4.88 20.18 -7.36
N ILE A 176 -5.08 19.27 -6.41
CA ILE A 176 -6.15 18.27 -6.48
C ILE A 176 -7.32 18.77 -5.64
N PRO A 177 -8.48 19.08 -6.26
CA PRO A 177 -9.67 19.48 -5.51
C PRO A 177 -9.99 18.46 -4.42
N ALA A 178 -10.03 18.94 -3.19
CA ALA A 178 -10.25 18.09 -2.03
C ALA A 178 -11.11 18.81 -0.98
N LYS A 179 -12.02 18.06 -0.37
CA LYS A 179 -12.83 18.52 0.75
C LYS A 179 -12.19 18.09 2.06
N TYR A 180 -11.87 19.03 2.93
CA TYR A 180 -11.36 18.73 4.26
C TYR A 180 -12.45 18.08 5.12
N ILE A 181 -12.07 17.02 5.83
CA ILE A 181 -12.89 16.32 6.82
C ILE A 181 -12.17 16.45 8.16
N GLN A 182 -12.74 17.27 9.06
CA GLN A 182 -12.14 17.52 10.37
C GLN A 182 -12.03 16.25 11.24
N SER A 183 -13.03 15.37 11.18
CA SER A 183 -13.06 14.15 11.98
C SER A 183 -13.59 12.96 11.18
N HIS A 184 -12.71 12.01 10.87
CA HIS A 184 -13.04 10.85 10.05
C HIS A 184 -13.13 9.57 10.89
N LYS A 185 -14.33 8.98 10.99
CA LYS A 185 -14.63 7.81 11.84
C LYS A 185 -13.67 6.64 11.61
N PHE A 186 -13.38 6.30 10.35
CA PHE A 186 -12.52 5.16 10.03
C PHE A 186 -11.03 5.41 10.22
N TYR A 187 -10.63 6.65 10.49
CA TYR A 187 -9.25 7.00 10.87
C TYR A 187 -9.12 7.32 12.37
N GLY A 188 -10.03 6.82 13.19
CA GLY A 188 -10.03 7.08 14.63
C GLY A 188 -10.31 8.55 14.95
N TYR A 189 -11.25 9.16 14.23
CA TYR A 189 -11.66 10.57 14.39
C TYR A 189 -10.57 11.61 14.06
N LYS A 190 -9.46 11.18 13.45
CA LYS A 190 -8.41 12.03 12.91
C LYS A 190 -8.86 12.73 11.61
N PRO A 191 -8.24 13.85 11.23
CA PRO A 191 -8.59 14.57 10.00
C PRO A 191 -8.20 13.83 8.72
N ALA A 192 -8.92 14.16 7.64
CA ALA A 192 -8.77 13.56 6.32
C ALA A 192 -9.12 14.56 5.21
N TYR A 193 -8.82 14.19 3.97
CA TYR A 193 -9.26 14.86 2.76
C TYR A 193 -10.05 13.89 1.89
N GLU A 194 -11.20 14.33 1.39
CA GLU A 194 -12.00 13.61 0.40
C GLU A 194 -11.70 14.15 -1.00
N LEU A 195 -11.32 13.26 -1.90
CA LEU A 195 -11.04 13.51 -3.31
C LEU A 195 -12.09 12.78 -4.16
N ASP A 196 -12.37 13.31 -5.35
CA ASP A 196 -13.19 12.63 -6.35
C ASP A 196 -12.38 11.56 -7.09
N ILE A 197 -12.93 10.34 -7.17
CA ILE A 197 -12.45 9.23 -8.00
C ILE A 197 -13.56 8.78 -8.94
N THR A 198 -13.70 9.51 -10.05
CA THR A 198 -14.81 9.29 -10.99
C THR A 198 -14.56 8.06 -11.87
N ARG A 199 -15.64 7.49 -12.43
CA ARG A 199 -15.54 6.34 -13.35
C ARG A 199 -14.63 6.60 -14.56
N SER A 200 -14.59 7.84 -15.05
CA SER A 200 -13.71 8.23 -16.17
C SER A 200 -12.22 8.21 -15.80
N MET A 201 -11.87 8.23 -14.51
CA MET A 201 -10.48 8.13 -14.04
C MET A 201 -10.03 6.68 -13.86
N LEU A 202 -10.98 5.77 -13.68
CA LEU A 202 -10.71 4.35 -13.45
C LEU A 202 -10.36 3.67 -14.78
N LYS A 203 -9.21 3.00 -14.80
CA LYS A 203 -8.70 2.21 -15.92
C LYS A 203 -8.50 0.77 -15.46
N PRO A 204 -8.72 -0.25 -16.30
CA PRO A 204 -8.42 -1.63 -15.95
C PRO A 204 -6.94 -1.81 -15.59
N ILE A 205 -6.67 -2.57 -14.53
CA ILE A 205 -5.31 -2.93 -14.13
C ILE A 205 -4.71 -3.84 -15.21
N SER A 206 -3.65 -3.36 -15.85
CA SER A 206 -2.74 -4.15 -16.68
C SER A 206 -1.38 -3.48 -16.68
N LYS A 207 -0.33 -4.24 -17.00
CA LYS A 207 1.02 -3.71 -17.12
C LYS A 207 1.07 -2.55 -18.12
N GLU A 208 0.39 -2.71 -19.25
CA GLU A 208 0.34 -1.73 -20.33
C GLU A 208 -0.38 -0.45 -19.90
N ASN A 209 -1.56 -0.57 -19.29
CA ASN A 209 -2.36 0.58 -18.87
C ASN A 209 -1.66 1.38 -17.77
N MET A 210 -1.09 0.70 -16.77
CA MET A 210 -0.42 1.36 -15.65
C MET A 210 0.90 2.02 -16.10
N ALA A 211 1.71 1.32 -16.90
CA ALA A 211 2.93 1.90 -17.45
C ALA A 211 2.65 3.10 -18.36
N ALA A 212 1.62 3.02 -19.22
CA ALA A 212 1.21 4.14 -20.06
C ALA A 212 0.79 5.37 -19.23
N ALA A 213 0.03 5.16 -18.15
CA ALA A 213 -0.40 6.24 -17.28
C ALA A 213 0.78 6.91 -16.54
N ILE A 214 1.76 6.14 -16.07
CA ILE A 214 2.98 6.67 -15.48
C ILE A 214 3.79 7.46 -16.52
N LEU A 215 3.99 6.89 -17.71
CA LEU A 215 4.77 7.53 -18.78
C LEU A 215 4.18 8.88 -19.19
N GLU A 216 2.86 8.95 -19.36
CA GLU A 216 2.15 10.18 -19.70
C GLU A 216 2.42 11.30 -18.66
N LEU A 217 2.43 10.94 -17.37
CA LEU A 217 2.66 11.88 -16.28
C LEU A 217 4.15 12.20 -16.06
N MET A 218 5.06 11.30 -16.44
CA MET A 218 6.50 11.55 -16.43
C MET A 218 6.95 12.47 -17.57
N GLU A 219 6.18 12.56 -18.66
CA GLU A 219 6.49 13.39 -19.85
C GLU A 219 5.99 14.84 -19.77
N LYS A 220 4.88 15.06 -19.06
CA LYS A 220 4.43 16.39 -18.64
C LYS A 220 5.41 17.00 -17.64
#